data_AF-A0A252A046-F1
#
_entry.id   AF-A0A252A046-F1
#
_cell.length_a   1.000
_cell.length_b   1.000
_cell.length_c   1.000
_cell.angle_alpha   90.00
_cell.angle_beta   90.00
_cell.angle_gamma   90.00
#
_symmetry.space_group_name_H-M   'P 1'
#
loop_
_entity.id
_entity.type
_entity.pdbx_description
1 polymer ?
#
loop_
_entity_poly.entity_id
_entity_poly.type
_entity_poly.pdbx_seq_one_letter_code
_entity_poly.pdbx_strand_id
1 'polypeptide(L)'
;MIADIPVPQFRTLQNIRFLIEKTRFLDRLRDKLNTRQEKALIRMLAEGPDGFQGGLSAQNYRSITGATSATATRDLADLVSLGAFNRTGENRYARYSLCLG
;
A
#
# COMPACT_ATOMS: atom_id res chain seq x y z
N MET A 1 22.05 -31.59 -18.48
CA MET A 1 21.60 -30.33 -17.86
C MET A 1 20.27 -29.96 -18.48
N ILE A 2 19.16 -30.24 -17.80
CA ILE A 2 17.85 -29.73 -18.24
C ILE A 2 17.73 -28.37 -17.55
N ALA A 3 17.70 -27.30 -18.34
CA ALA A 3 17.45 -25.97 -17.83
C ALA A 3 16.04 -25.96 -17.24
N ASP A 4 15.94 -25.64 -15.96
CA ASP A 4 14.67 -25.37 -15.31
C ASP A 4 14.13 -24.06 -15.89
N ILE A 5 13.24 -24.16 -16.88
CA ILE A 5 12.57 -23.01 -17.48
C ILE A 5 11.52 -22.56 -16.46
N PRO A 6 11.59 -21.33 -15.92
CA PRO A 6 10.61 -20.85 -14.96
C PRO A 6 9.24 -20.80 -15.64
N VAL A 7 8.34 -21.68 -15.21
CA VAL A 7 7.04 -21.84 -15.84
C VAL A 7 6.18 -20.60 -15.53
N PRO A 8 5.51 -19.95 -16.51
CA PRO A 8 4.76 -18.68 -16.35
C PRO A 8 3.59 -18.68 -15.34
N GLN A 9 3.34 -19.81 -14.70
CA GLN A 9 2.23 -20.07 -13.79
C GLN A 9 2.32 -19.20 -12.52
N PHE A 10 3.54 -18.96 -12.03
CA PHE A 10 3.77 -18.22 -10.78
C PHE A 10 3.29 -16.77 -10.82
N ARG A 11 3.58 -16.04 -11.90
CA ARG A 11 3.19 -14.62 -12.02
C ARG A 11 1.67 -14.46 -12.13
N THR A 12 1.01 -15.40 -12.81
CA THR A 12 -0.45 -15.42 -12.93
C THR A 12 -1.11 -15.66 -11.57
N LEU A 13 -0.59 -16.61 -10.78
CA LEU A 13 -1.09 -16.89 -9.42
C LEU A 13 -0.86 -15.70 -8.47
N GLN A 14 0.29 -15.03 -8.54
CA GLN A 14 0.56 -13.82 -7.76
C GLN A 14 -0.41 -12.68 -8.12
N ASN A 15 -0.70 -12.49 -9.40
CA ASN A 15 -1.69 -11.50 -9.85
C ASN A 15 -3.10 -11.82 -9.35
N ILE A 16 -3.52 -13.08 -9.44
CA ILE A 16 -4.83 -13.52 -8.94
C ILE A 16 -4.93 -13.30 -7.42
N ARG A 17 -3.90 -13.71 -6.67
CA ARG A 17 -3.83 -13.48 -5.22
C ARG A 17 -3.93 -11.99 -4.91
N PHE A 18 -3.11 -11.17 -5.57
CA PHE A 18 -3.11 -9.74 -5.38
C PHE A 18 -4.48 -9.10 -5.67
N LEU A 19 -5.19 -9.53 -6.73
CA LEU A 19 -6.52 -9.02 -7.05
C LEU A 19 -7.55 -9.36 -5.95
N ILE A 20 -7.51 -10.59 -5.42
CA ILE A 20 -8.38 -11.02 -4.32
C ILE A 20 -8.12 -10.17 -3.07
N GLU A 21 -6.85 -10.04 -2.66
CA GLU A 21 -6.51 -9.29 -1.44
C GLU A 21 -6.71 -7.78 -1.62
N LYS A 22 -6.45 -7.23 -2.82
CA LYS A 22 -6.79 -5.83 -3.17
C LYS A 22 -8.28 -5.58 -3.02
N THR A 23 -9.12 -6.50 -3.49
CA THR A 23 -10.59 -6.35 -3.42
C THR A 23 -11.05 -6.36 -1.96
N ARG A 24 -10.61 -7.35 -1.18
CA ARG A 24 -10.93 -7.45 0.26
C ARG A 24 -10.41 -6.25 1.06
N PHE A 25 -9.21 -5.78 0.73
CA PHE A 25 -8.59 -4.62 1.37
C PHE A 25 -9.38 -3.34 1.14
N LEU A 26 -9.83 -3.08 -0.09
CA LEU A 26 -10.63 -1.89 -0.39
C LEU A 26 -12.04 -2.00 0.20
N ASP A 27 -12.65 -3.20 0.16
CA ASP A 27 -13.99 -3.43 0.69
C ASP A 27 -14.06 -3.21 2.22
N ARG A 28 -13.09 -3.74 2.99
CA ARG A 28 -13.07 -3.54 4.45
C ARG A 28 -12.85 -2.08 4.88
N LEU A 29 -12.27 -1.26 4.01
CA LEU A 29 -11.96 0.15 4.22
C LEU A 29 -13.00 1.08 3.59
N ARG A 30 -13.97 0.55 2.85
CA ARG A 30 -15.05 1.32 2.24
C ARG A 30 -15.75 2.18 3.30
N ASP A 31 -16.06 3.42 2.91
CA ASP A 31 -16.70 4.46 3.73
C ASP A 31 -15.95 4.91 5.00
N LYS A 32 -14.74 4.36 5.25
CA LYS A 32 -13.87 4.77 6.37
C LYS A 32 -12.74 5.71 5.96
N LEU A 33 -12.47 5.79 4.66
CA LEU A 33 -11.36 6.56 4.11
C LEU A 33 -11.82 7.96 3.72
N ASN A 34 -10.99 8.95 4.01
CA ASN A 34 -11.10 10.24 3.36
C ASN A 34 -10.48 10.20 1.94
N THR A 35 -10.79 11.19 1.11
CA THR A 35 -10.35 11.24 -0.30
C THR A 35 -8.81 11.20 -0.47
N ARG A 36 -8.05 11.77 0.47
CA ARG A 36 -6.56 11.77 0.39
C ARG A 36 -6.00 10.40 0.70
N GLN A 37 -6.53 9.76 1.74
CA GLN A 37 -6.16 8.41 2.13
C GLN A 37 -6.44 7.42 1.00
N GLU A 38 -7.66 7.45 0.44
CA GLU A 38 -8.05 6.61 -0.69
C GLU A 38 -7.11 6.81 -1.89
N LYS A 39 -6.81 8.06 -2.25
CA LYS A 39 -5.86 8.38 -3.32
C LYS A 39 -4.47 7.76 -3.10
N ALA A 40 -3.95 7.82 -1.87
CA ALA A 40 -2.66 7.24 -1.53
C ALA A 40 -2.68 5.70 -1.64
N LEU A 41 -3.74 5.06 -1.13
CA LEU A 41 -3.90 3.61 -1.21
C LEU A 41 -4.02 3.13 -2.66
N ILE A 42 -4.84 3.79 -3.48
CA ILE A 42 -4.99 3.46 -4.91
C ILE A 42 -3.64 3.59 -5.63
N ARG A 43 -2.88 4.67 -5.34
CA ARG A 43 -1.54 4.84 -5.92
C ARG A 43 -0.61 3.70 -5.54
N MET A 44 -0.56 3.30 -4.27
CA MET A 44 0.29 2.19 -3.85
C MET A 44 -0.14 0.85 -4.45
N LEU A 45 -1.44 0.58 -4.51
CA LEU A 45 -2.01 -0.62 -5.13
C LEU A 45 -1.78 -0.69 -6.65
N ALA A 46 -1.48 0.44 -7.31
CA ALA A 46 -1.15 0.45 -8.73
C ALA A 46 0.21 -0.17 -9.04
N GLU A 47 1.09 -0.33 -8.05
CA GLU A 47 2.37 -1.04 -8.19
C GLU A 47 2.20 -2.56 -8.32
N GLY A 48 0.97 -3.07 -8.12
CA GLY A 48 0.68 -4.49 -8.26
C GLY A 48 1.31 -5.36 -7.16
N PRO A 49 1.53 -6.65 -7.42
CA PRO A 49 2.07 -7.60 -6.45
C PRO A 49 3.47 -7.24 -5.95
N ASP A 50 4.26 -6.51 -6.75
CA ASP A 50 5.62 -6.09 -6.39
C ASP A 50 5.60 -5.06 -5.25
N GLY A 51 4.50 -4.31 -5.15
CA GLY A 51 4.27 -3.33 -4.08
C GLY A 51 5.10 -2.06 -4.20
N PHE A 52 4.84 -1.13 -3.27
CA PHE A 52 5.49 0.17 -3.26
C PHE A 52 6.90 0.08 -2.67
N GLN A 53 7.91 0.06 -3.55
CA GLN A 53 9.30 -0.20 -3.18
C GLN A 53 9.81 0.78 -2.10
N GLY A 54 10.47 0.21 -1.08
CA GLY A 54 11.00 0.96 0.07
C GLY A 54 9.94 1.52 1.03
N GLY A 55 8.65 1.28 0.77
CA GLY A 55 7.54 1.78 1.58
C GLY A 55 7.27 3.28 1.40
N LEU A 56 6.02 3.65 1.60
CA LEU A 56 5.59 5.04 1.52
C LEU A 56 6.23 5.85 2.66
N SER A 57 6.80 7.01 2.36
CA SER A 57 7.16 8.00 3.40
C SER A 57 6.07 9.06 3.56
N ALA A 58 6.15 9.83 4.65
CA ALA A 58 5.34 11.03 4.81
C ALA A 58 5.55 12.03 3.64
N GLN A 59 6.75 12.12 3.09
CA GLN A 59 7.02 12.97 1.92
C GLN A 59 6.27 12.46 0.68
N ASN A 60 6.33 11.16 0.39
CA ASN A 60 5.59 10.57 -0.72
C ASN A 60 4.08 10.80 -0.56
N TYR A 61 3.53 10.62 0.65
CA TYR A 61 2.11 10.85 0.91
C TYR A 61 1.71 12.29 0.57
N ARG A 62 2.49 13.28 1.01
CA ARG A 62 2.24 14.70 0.67
C ARG A 62 2.35 14.95 -0.83
N SER A 63 3.35 14.40 -1.51
CA SER A 63 3.50 14.53 -2.96
C SER A 63 2.32 13.93 -3.74
N ILE A 64 1.74 12.83 -3.26
CA ILE A 64 0.58 12.17 -3.89
C ILE A 64 -0.71 12.95 -3.62
N THR A 65 -0.90 13.43 -2.39
CA THR A 65 -2.19 13.94 -1.90
C THR A 65 -2.31 15.47 -1.88
N GLY A 66 -1.19 16.19 -1.89
CA GLY A 66 -1.14 17.63 -1.64
C GLY A 66 -1.33 18.02 -0.17
N ALA A 67 -1.36 17.06 0.76
CA ALA A 67 -1.55 17.33 2.18
C ALA A 67 -0.41 18.17 2.79
N THR A 68 -0.75 18.99 3.78
CA THR A 68 0.26 19.63 4.65
C THR A 68 0.97 18.58 5.50
N SER A 69 2.07 18.96 6.16
CA SER A 69 2.79 18.02 7.05
C SER A 69 1.94 17.54 8.23
N ALA A 70 1.20 18.43 8.88
CA ALA A 70 0.35 18.06 10.01
C ALA A 70 -0.81 17.14 9.57
N THR A 71 -1.42 17.44 8.42
CA THR A 71 -2.47 16.60 7.84
C THR A 71 -1.93 15.23 7.44
N ALA A 72 -0.76 15.14 6.82
CA ALA A 72 -0.15 13.88 6.44
C ALA A 72 0.14 12.99 7.66
N THR A 73 0.70 13.55 8.74
CA THR A 73 0.93 12.79 9.98
C THR A 73 -0.36 12.22 10.55
N ARG A 74 -1.44 13.02 10.56
CA ARG A 74 -2.75 12.57 11.05
C ARG A 74 -3.34 11.48 10.16
N ASP A 75 -3.39 11.70 8.85
CA ASP A 75 -3.95 10.74 7.90
C ASP A 75 -3.18 9.40 7.95
N LEU A 76 -1.85 9.43 8.09
CA LEU A 76 -1.01 8.22 8.19
C LEU A 76 -1.22 7.47 9.50
N ALA A 77 -1.38 8.18 10.62
CA ALA A 77 -1.70 7.55 11.91
C ALA A 77 -3.09 6.90 11.89
N ASP A 78 -4.06 7.56 11.25
CA ASP A 78 -5.40 7.02 11.05
C ASP A 78 -5.39 5.78 10.16
N LEU A 79 -4.63 5.79 9.05
CA LEU A 79 -4.44 4.61 8.20
C LEU A 79 -3.77 3.43 8.93
N VAL A 80 -2.87 3.68 9.88
CA VAL A 80 -2.34 2.63 10.77
C VAL A 80 -3.43 2.11 11.71
N SER A 81 -4.24 3.01 12.28
CA SER A 81 -5.32 2.65 13.21
C SER A 81 -6.43 1.85 12.53
N LEU A 82 -6.74 2.17 11.26
CA LEU A 82 -7.64 1.39 10.40
C LEU A 82 -7.03 0.06 9.92
N GLY A 83 -5.79 -0.23 10.32
CA GLY A 83 -5.04 -1.40 9.88
C GLY A 83 -4.76 -1.40 8.38
N ALA A 84 -4.84 -0.26 7.70
CA ALA A 84 -4.52 -0.14 6.28
C ALA A 84 -3.00 -0.14 6.05
N PHE A 85 -2.24 0.40 7.02
CA PHE A 85 -0.79 0.44 6.99
C PHE A 85 -0.12 -0.24 8.18
N ASN A 86 1.00 -0.91 7.89
CA ASN A 86 2.02 -1.26 8.86
C ASN A 86 3.09 -0.16 8.83
N ARG A 87 3.39 0.43 9.99
CA ARG A 87 4.44 1.42 10.15
C ARG A 87 5.71 0.76 10.66
N THR A 88 6.82 1.00 9.99
CA THR A 88 8.16 0.61 10.46
C THR A 88 9.07 1.85 10.55
N GLY A 89 10.11 1.78 11.38
CA GLY A 89 11.03 2.89 11.60
C GLY A 89 10.41 4.07 12.36
N GLU A 90 11.20 5.11 12.55
CA GLU A 90 10.86 6.26 13.40
C GLU A 90 11.14 7.60 12.73
N ASN A 91 10.43 8.64 13.18
CA ASN A 91 10.59 10.02 12.72
C ASN A 91 10.60 10.13 11.18
N ARG A 92 11.66 10.73 10.61
CA ARG A 92 11.84 10.91 9.16
C ARG A 92 12.12 9.61 8.39
N TYR A 93 12.47 8.54 9.10
CA TYR A 93 12.75 7.23 8.52
C TYR A 93 11.55 6.30 8.53
N ALA A 94 10.39 6.77 9.04
CA ALA A 94 9.18 5.98 9.07
C ALA A 94 8.73 5.59 7.65
N ARG A 95 8.41 4.31 7.47
CA ARG A 95 7.89 3.72 6.23
C ARG A 95 6.56 3.04 6.49
N TYR A 96 5.67 3.16 5.52
CA TYR A 96 4.33 2.58 5.56
C TYR A 96 4.15 1.60 4.41
N SER A 97 3.74 0.38 4.73
CA SER A 97 3.40 -0.66 3.77
C SER A 97 1.92 -1.05 3.90
N LEU A 98 1.30 -1.43 2.78
CA LEU A 98 -0.09 -1.89 2.77
C LEU A 98 -0.23 -3.19 3.57
N CYS A 99 -1.21 -3.25 4.47
CA CYS A 99 -1.62 -4.49 5.12
C CYS A 99 -2.57 -5.28 4.21
N LEU A 100 -2.01 -5.92 3.19
CA LEU A 100 -2.70 -6.95 2.41
C LEU A 100 -2.57 -8.25 3.19
N GLY A 101 -3.71 -8.87 3.53
CA GLY A 101 -3.79 -10.14 4.27
C GLY A 101 -4.07 -11.29 3.34
#